data_AF-A0A1D7YUH3-F1
#
_entry.id   AF-A0A1D7YUH3-F1
#
_cell.length_a   1.000
_cell.length_b   1.000
_cell.length_c   1.000
_cell.angle_alpha   90.00
_cell.angle_beta   90.00
_cell.angle_gamma   90.00
#
_symmetry.space_group_name_H-M   'P 1'
#
loop_
_entity.id
_entity.type
_entity.pdbx_description
1 polymer ?
#
loop_
_entity_poly.entity_id
_entity_poly.type
_entity_poly.pdbx_seq_one_letter_code
_entity_poly.pdbx_strand_id
1 'polypeptide(L)'
;MGMSASQARLLTITGRLTDNELRSQTITNSKLRLAQKSSEASQAYMDALNTEKLTYKYYNDNGESASYNLTPALIYSYEPLKNQYSIQNASGQNLVSATDAKNYEETDSLYEFLKRYGLIEGYTRTETETVTNPEYNAWVVTRCVGKIRT
;
A
#
# COMPACT_ATOMS: atom_id res chain seq x y z
N MET A 1 70.78 37.56 -31.99
CA MET A 1 69.99 36.34 -31.65
C MET A 1 69.22 36.44 -30.31
N GLY A 2 69.47 37.42 -29.42
CA GLY A 2 68.81 37.49 -28.09
C GLY A 2 67.36 38.03 -28.05
N MET A 3 66.95 38.88 -29.00
CA MET A 3 65.58 39.48 -29.01
C MET A 3 64.49 38.54 -29.55
N SER A 4 64.84 37.57 -30.39
CA SER A 4 63.86 36.63 -30.96
C SER A 4 63.41 35.58 -29.93
N ALA A 5 64.33 35.13 -29.05
CA ALA A 5 64.04 34.17 -27.99
C ALA A 5 63.11 34.74 -26.90
N SER A 6 63.25 36.03 -26.54
CA SER A 6 62.40 36.68 -25.53
C SER A 6 60.97 36.93 -26.04
N GLN A 7 60.82 37.32 -27.32
CA GLN A 7 59.51 37.45 -27.96
C GLN A 7 58.80 36.09 -28.13
N ALA A 8 59.53 35.05 -28.53
CA ALA A 8 58.98 33.69 -28.60
C ALA A 8 58.50 33.18 -27.23
N ARG A 9 59.22 33.51 -26.15
CA ARG A 9 58.83 33.15 -24.78
C ARG A 9 57.56 33.90 -24.34
N LEU A 10 57.46 35.19 -24.63
CA LEU A 10 56.24 35.98 -24.37
C LEU A 10 55.03 35.40 -25.13
N LEU A 11 55.20 35.09 -26.41
CA LEU A 11 54.14 34.49 -27.24
C LEU A 11 53.67 33.14 -26.67
N THR A 12 54.61 32.33 -26.17
CA THR A 12 54.30 31.05 -25.52
C THR A 12 53.53 31.24 -24.21
N ILE A 13 53.91 32.24 -23.39
CA ILE A 13 53.19 32.56 -22.15
C ILE A 13 51.77 33.04 -22.46
N THR A 14 51.60 33.94 -23.44
CA THR A 14 50.28 34.41 -23.87
C THR A 14 49.42 33.26 -24.39
N GLY A 15 49.97 32.37 -25.22
CA GLY A 15 49.24 31.19 -25.70
C GLY A 15 48.76 30.29 -24.56
N ARG A 16 49.59 30.06 -23.55
CA ARG A 16 49.19 29.30 -22.34
C ARG A 16 48.16 30.05 -21.50
N LEU A 17 48.21 31.38 -21.43
CA LEU A 17 47.23 32.18 -20.71
C LEU A 17 45.85 32.09 -21.39
N THR A 18 45.82 32.22 -22.72
CA THR A 18 44.60 32.11 -23.52
C THR A 18 43.97 30.71 -23.44
N ASP A 19 44.77 29.64 -23.45
CA ASP A 19 44.26 28.27 -23.26
C ASP A 19 43.67 28.06 -21.85
N ASN A 20 44.32 28.62 -20.82
CA ASN A 20 43.80 28.58 -19.45
C ASN A 20 42.49 29.37 -19.31
N GLU A 21 42.35 30.51 -19.97
CA GLU A 21 41.13 31.31 -20.01
C GLU A 21 39.98 30.50 -20.65
N LEU A 22 40.25 29.88 -21.81
CA LEU A 22 39.27 29.06 -22.52
C LEU A 22 38.83 27.84 -21.70
N ARG A 23 39.78 27.15 -21.06
CA ARG A 23 39.49 26.04 -20.15
C ARG A 23 38.65 26.51 -18.95
N SER A 24 38.98 27.65 -18.37
CA SER A 24 38.24 28.22 -17.22
C SER A 24 36.80 28.59 -17.59
N GLN A 25 36.58 29.15 -18.78
CA GLN A 25 35.23 29.41 -19.31
C GLN A 25 34.45 28.11 -19.54
N THR A 26 35.10 27.11 -20.13
CA THR A 26 34.49 25.78 -20.36
C THR A 26 34.05 25.11 -19.05
N ILE A 27 34.91 25.18 -18.03
CA ILE A 27 34.61 24.65 -16.69
C ILE A 27 33.47 25.44 -16.05
N THR A 28 33.49 26.77 -16.13
CA THR A 28 32.44 27.63 -15.57
C THR A 28 31.08 27.35 -16.20
N ASN A 29 31.02 27.25 -17.54
CA ASN A 29 29.80 26.88 -18.24
C ASN A 29 29.32 25.46 -17.86
N SER A 30 30.25 24.51 -17.70
CA SER A 30 29.91 23.15 -17.26
C SER A 30 29.36 23.13 -15.83
N LYS A 31 29.92 23.93 -14.92
CA LYS A 31 29.42 24.10 -13.55
C LYS A 31 28.02 24.71 -13.53
N LEU A 32 27.77 25.75 -14.33
CA LEU A 32 26.46 26.37 -14.43
C LEU A 32 25.41 25.37 -14.91
N ARG A 33 25.73 24.61 -15.98
CA ARG A 33 24.85 23.55 -16.50
C ARG A 33 24.60 22.45 -15.47
N LEU A 34 25.61 22.07 -14.70
CA LEU A 34 25.46 21.07 -13.63
C LEU A 34 24.55 21.59 -12.52
N ALA A 35 24.72 22.84 -12.09
CA ALA A 35 23.86 23.46 -11.08
C ALA A 35 22.40 23.54 -11.54
N GLN A 36 22.16 23.90 -12.81
CA GLN A 36 20.82 23.88 -13.41
C GLN A 36 20.19 22.48 -13.36
N LYS A 37 20.91 21.46 -13.84
CA LYS A 37 20.45 20.07 -13.79
C LYS A 37 20.18 19.59 -12.37
N SER A 38 21.02 19.98 -11.41
CA SER A 38 20.82 19.64 -10.00
C SER A 38 19.56 20.29 -9.45
N SER A 39 19.28 21.54 -9.83
CA SER A 39 18.05 22.23 -9.41
C SER A 39 16.80 21.59 -10.01
N GLU A 40 16.84 21.23 -11.30
CA GLU A 40 15.75 20.54 -11.99
C GLU A 40 15.46 19.17 -11.37
N ALA A 41 16.51 18.38 -11.06
CA ALA A 41 16.36 17.08 -10.41
C ALA A 41 15.76 17.21 -9.00
N SER A 42 16.21 18.20 -8.22
CA SER A 42 15.62 18.49 -6.90
C SER A 42 14.16 18.90 -7.02
N GLN A 43 13.80 19.74 -8.00
CA GLN A 43 12.41 20.13 -8.19
C GLN A 43 11.54 18.93 -8.56
N ALA A 44 11.98 18.11 -9.52
CA ALA A 44 11.26 16.90 -9.92
C ALA A 44 11.08 15.92 -8.74
N TYR A 45 12.09 15.80 -7.86
CA TYR A 45 11.98 15.00 -6.65
C TYR A 45 10.92 15.56 -5.69
N MET A 46 10.92 16.88 -5.43
CA MET A 46 9.94 17.52 -4.55
C MET A 46 8.52 17.44 -5.13
N ASP A 47 8.38 17.52 -6.45
CA ASP A 47 7.09 17.40 -7.14
C ASP A 47 6.54 15.97 -7.05
N ALA A 48 7.39 14.96 -7.24
CA ALA A 48 7.02 13.55 -7.06
C ALA A 48 6.57 13.27 -5.63
N LEU A 49 7.31 13.76 -4.63
CA LEU A 49 6.95 13.61 -3.22
C LEU A 49 5.60 14.26 -2.87
N ASN A 50 5.32 15.44 -3.42
CA ASN A 50 4.02 16.10 -3.23
C ASN A 50 2.86 15.41 -3.98
N THR A 51 3.18 14.63 -5.02
CA THR A 51 2.21 13.87 -5.82
C THR A 51 1.80 12.58 -5.12
N GLU A 52 2.69 11.95 -4.36
CA GLU A 52 2.39 10.79 -3.54
C GLU A 52 1.45 11.17 -2.39
N LYS A 53 0.14 10.98 -2.61
CA LYS A 53 -0.90 11.22 -1.62
C LYS A 53 -1.42 9.90 -1.08
N LEU A 54 -1.57 9.82 0.24
CA LEU A 54 -2.35 8.74 0.85
C LEU A 54 -3.79 8.87 0.36
N THR A 55 -4.35 7.76 -0.12
CA THR A 55 -5.74 7.69 -0.57
C THR A 55 -6.56 6.87 0.42
N TYR A 56 -7.80 7.31 0.65
CA TYR A 56 -8.82 6.64 1.43
C TYR A 56 -9.76 5.93 0.47
N LYS A 57 -10.00 4.63 0.70
CA LYS A 57 -10.95 3.82 -0.06
C LYS A 57 -12.03 3.31 0.87
N TYR A 58 -13.30 3.51 0.49
CA TYR A 58 -14.44 2.95 1.20
C TYR A 58 -15.28 2.06 0.29
N TYR A 59 -16.08 1.21 0.93
CA TYR A 59 -17.09 0.36 0.29
C TYR A 59 -18.46 0.78 0.80
N ASN A 60 -19.43 0.97 -0.11
CA ASN A 60 -20.82 1.18 0.27
C ASN A 60 -21.57 -0.16 0.44
N ASP A 61 -22.80 -0.11 0.94
CA ASP A 61 -23.65 -1.30 1.14
C ASP A 61 -23.92 -2.09 -0.14
N ASN A 62 -23.73 -1.46 -1.31
CA ASN A 62 -23.90 -2.08 -2.63
C ASN A 62 -22.60 -2.69 -3.18
N GLY A 63 -21.50 -2.66 -2.43
CA GLY A 63 -20.20 -3.20 -2.82
C GLY A 63 -19.40 -2.33 -3.80
N GLU A 64 -19.87 -1.11 -4.09
CA GLU A 64 -19.14 -0.15 -4.92
C GLU A 64 -18.04 0.51 -4.08
N SER A 65 -16.88 0.74 -4.70
CA SER A 65 -15.74 1.36 -4.04
C SER A 65 -15.34 2.68 -4.69
N ALA A 66 -15.09 3.69 -3.87
CA ALA A 66 -14.59 4.98 -4.33
C ALA A 66 -13.32 5.37 -3.54
N SER A 67 -12.38 6.01 -4.24
CA SER A 67 -11.08 6.43 -3.69
C SER A 67 -10.95 7.95 -3.67
N TYR A 68 -10.54 8.50 -2.54
CA TYR A 68 -10.39 9.93 -2.31
C TYR A 68 -9.03 10.22 -1.69
N ASN A 69 -8.54 11.47 -1.77
CA ASN A 69 -7.36 11.87 -1.01
C ASN A 69 -7.66 11.80 0.50
N LEU A 70 -6.76 11.20 1.26
CA LEU A 70 -6.88 11.13 2.71
C LEU A 70 -6.74 12.54 3.29
N THR A 71 -7.75 12.97 4.04
CA THR A 71 -7.74 14.23 4.78
C THR A 71 -7.90 13.92 6.28
N PRO A 72 -7.43 14.79 7.20
CA PRO A 72 -7.63 14.57 8.63
C PRO A 72 -9.10 14.36 9.00
N ALA A 73 -10.03 15.05 8.33
CA ALA A 73 -11.47 14.89 8.55
C ALA A 73 -11.96 13.45 8.29
N LEU A 74 -11.39 12.75 7.31
CA LEU A 74 -11.72 11.36 6.97
C LEU A 74 -11.13 10.34 7.97
N ILE A 75 -10.06 10.72 8.67
CA ILE A 75 -9.45 9.88 9.73
C ILE A 75 -10.28 9.98 11.02
N TYR A 76 -10.80 11.18 11.32
CA TYR A 76 -11.57 11.42 12.54
C TYR A 76 -13.08 11.17 12.39
N SER A 77 -13.58 10.96 11.17
CA SER A 77 -14.99 10.67 10.94
C SER A 77 -15.35 9.26 11.40
N TYR A 78 -16.28 9.17 12.35
CA TYR A 78 -16.83 7.89 12.79
C TYR A 78 -18.14 7.59 12.05
N GLU A 79 -18.15 6.54 11.22
CA GLU A 79 -19.37 6.04 10.57
C GLU A 79 -19.39 4.50 10.56
N PRO A 80 -20.59 3.88 10.43
CA PRO A 80 -20.70 2.42 10.25
C PRO A 80 -19.85 1.96 9.06
N LEU A 81 -19.14 0.83 9.22
CA LEU A 81 -18.21 0.26 8.22
C LEU A 81 -16.93 1.08 7.94
N LYS A 82 -16.73 2.23 8.60
CA LYS A 82 -15.49 3.05 8.51
C LYS A 82 -14.58 2.90 9.73
N ASN A 83 -14.71 1.83 10.49
CA ASN A 83 -13.93 1.57 11.70
C ASN A 83 -12.63 0.78 11.47
N GLN A 84 -12.34 0.39 10.23
CA GLN A 84 -11.14 -0.38 9.88
C GLN A 84 -10.40 0.26 8.72
N TYR A 85 -9.11 0.55 8.93
CA TYR A 85 -8.23 1.15 7.94
C TYR A 85 -7.07 0.20 7.63
N SER A 86 -6.65 0.15 6.37
CA SER A 86 -5.44 -0.56 5.95
C SER A 86 -4.57 0.38 5.12
N ILE A 87 -3.26 0.24 5.26
CA ILE A 87 -2.30 0.95 4.43
C ILE A 87 -2.06 0.07 3.21
N GLN A 88 -2.25 0.62 2.02
CA GLN A 88 -2.11 -0.10 0.76
C GLN A 88 -1.06 0.59 -0.12
N ASN A 89 -0.23 -0.20 -0.81
CA ASN A 89 0.70 0.34 -1.80
C ASN A 89 0.00 0.58 -3.16
N ALA A 90 0.69 1.23 -4.10
CA ALA A 90 0.16 1.51 -5.43
C ALA A 90 -0.23 0.25 -6.23
N SER A 91 0.28 -0.93 -5.84
CA SER A 91 -0.04 -2.23 -6.46
C SER A 91 -1.24 -2.93 -5.84
N GLY A 92 -1.92 -2.31 -4.86
CA GLY A 92 -3.09 -2.91 -4.21
C GLY A 92 -2.76 -3.88 -3.07
N GLN A 93 -1.49 -3.94 -2.62
CA GLN A 93 -1.06 -4.82 -1.54
C GLN A 93 -1.20 -4.10 -0.19
N ASN A 94 -1.81 -4.77 0.79
CA ASN A 94 -1.99 -4.23 2.14
C ASN A 94 -0.75 -4.49 3.00
N LEU A 95 -0.36 -3.50 3.80
CA LEU A 95 0.63 -3.66 4.86
C LEU A 95 -0.04 -4.38 6.04
N VAL A 96 0.46 -5.56 6.35
CA VAL A 96 0.03 -6.39 7.48
C VAL A 96 1.21 -6.60 8.43
N SER A 97 0.93 -6.95 9.69
CA SER A 97 2.01 -7.29 10.61
C SER A 97 2.66 -8.63 10.22
N ALA A 98 3.92 -8.83 10.58
CA ALA A 98 4.62 -10.10 10.30
C ALA A 98 3.90 -11.30 10.94
N THR A 99 3.27 -11.10 12.10
CA THR A 99 2.48 -12.12 12.77
C THR A 99 1.22 -12.48 11.98
N ASP A 100 0.52 -11.48 11.43
CA ASP A 100 -0.69 -11.72 10.63
C ASP A 100 -0.37 -12.43 9.32
N ALA A 101 0.71 -12.03 8.66
CA ALA A 101 1.20 -12.71 7.46
C ALA A 101 1.52 -14.18 7.74
N LYS A 102 2.27 -14.45 8.81
CA LYS A 102 2.62 -15.82 9.23
C LYS A 102 1.38 -16.63 9.58
N ASN A 103 0.45 -16.06 10.35
CA ASN A 103 -0.79 -16.74 10.70
C ASN A 103 -1.63 -17.07 9.46
N TYR A 104 -1.68 -16.18 8.47
CA TYR A 104 -2.36 -16.42 7.21
C TYR A 104 -1.71 -17.55 6.41
N GLU A 105 -0.38 -17.55 6.27
CA GLU A 105 0.39 -18.59 5.57
C GLU A 105 0.29 -19.97 6.23
N GLU A 106 0.19 -20.04 7.56
CA GLU A 106 0.10 -21.29 8.32
C GLU A 106 -1.33 -21.83 8.47
N THR A 107 -2.33 -21.20 7.84
CA THR A 107 -3.74 -21.61 7.96
C THR A 107 -4.40 -21.80 6.60
N ASP A 108 -5.10 -22.92 6.43
CA ASP A 108 -5.78 -23.25 5.18
C ASP A 108 -7.23 -22.74 5.09
N SER A 109 -7.74 -22.15 6.17
CA SER A 109 -9.12 -21.67 6.23
C SER A 109 -9.29 -20.46 7.12
N LEU A 110 -10.32 -19.65 6.83
CA LEU A 110 -10.75 -18.53 7.68
C LEU A 110 -10.99 -18.98 9.12
N TYR A 111 -11.53 -20.19 9.33
CA TYR A 111 -11.77 -20.74 10.65
C TYR A 111 -10.47 -20.89 11.46
N GLU A 112 -9.46 -21.55 10.89
CA GLU A 112 -8.15 -21.73 11.54
C GLU A 112 -7.45 -20.39 11.79
N PHE A 113 -7.56 -19.45 10.84
CA PHE A 113 -7.03 -18.09 11.00
C PHE A 113 -7.67 -17.37 12.20
N LEU A 114 -9.01 -17.29 12.25
CA LEU A 114 -9.74 -16.61 13.33
C LEU A 114 -9.53 -17.29 14.69
N LYS A 115 -9.37 -18.62 14.71
CA LYS A 115 -9.06 -19.39 15.93
C LYS A 115 -7.73 -18.96 16.55
N ARG A 116 -6.72 -18.61 15.75
CA ARG A 116 -5.43 -18.09 16.27
C ARG A 116 -5.56 -16.75 16.99
N TYR A 117 -6.57 -15.95 16.65
CA TYR A 117 -6.90 -14.70 17.33
C TYR A 117 -7.91 -14.88 18.47
N GLY A 118 -8.35 -16.11 18.76
CA GLY A 118 -9.37 -16.38 19.78
C GLY A 118 -10.76 -15.83 19.41
N LEU A 119 -11.01 -15.54 18.13
CA LEU A 119 -12.27 -14.96 17.66
C LEU A 119 -13.35 -16.00 17.35
N ILE A 120 -13.07 -17.28 17.64
CA ILE A 120 -14.03 -18.37 17.52
C ILE A 120 -14.34 -18.90 18.91
N GLU A 121 -15.59 -18.75 19.33
CA GLU A 121 -16.10 -19.47 20.49
C GLU A 121 -16.21 -20.96 20.14
N GLY A 122 -15.49 -21.79 20.89
CA GLY A 122 -15.67 -23.23 20.81
C GLY A 122 -17.03 -23.59 21.41
N TYR A 123 -18.01 -23.92 20.57
CA TYR A 123 -19.22 -24.55 21.08
C TYR A 123 -18.88 -25.94 21.60
N THR A 124 -18.79 -26.12 22.91
CA THR A 124 -18.90 -27.45 23.52
C THR A 124 -20.36 -27.89 23.37
N ARG A 125 -20.62 -28.83 22.46
CA ARG A 125 -21.93 -29.47 22.32
C ARG A 125 -22.12 -30.43 23.51
N THR A 126 -22.63 -29.91 24.62
CA THR A 126 -22.64 -30.67 25.89
C THR A 126 -23.73 -31.73 25.93
N GLU A 127 -24.89 -31.53 25.31
CA GLU A 127 -26.01 -32.48 25.37
C GLU A 127 -26.82 -32.51 24.08
N THR A 128 -27.24 -33.72 23.66
CA THR A 128 -28.20 -33.91 22.57
C THR A 128 -29.53 -34.27 23.21
N GLU A 129 -30.48 -33.34 23.26
CA GLU A 129 -31.86 -33.68 23.62
C GLU A 129 -32.63 -34.11 22.36
N THR A 130 -33.14 -35.33 22.35
CA THR A 130 -34.14 -35.76 21.36
C THR A 130 -35.49 -35.16 21.74
N VAL A 131 -35.81 -33.98 21.19
CA VAL A 131 -37.15 -33.42 21.28
C VAL A 131 -38.08 -34.22 20.35
N THR A 132 -38.95 -35.01 20.93
CA THR A 132 -39.99 -35.72 20.16
C THR A 132 -41.10 -34.74 19.84
N ASN A 133 -41.34 -34.44 18.57
CA ASN A 133 -42.41 -33.54 18.16
C ASN A 133 -43.79 -34.21 18.44
N PRO A 134 -44.60 -33.68 19.37
CA PRO A 134 -45.90 -34.27 19.72
C PRO A 134 -46.88 -34.24 18.54
N GLU A 135 -46.78 -33.28 17.62
CA GLU A 135 -47.64 -33.21 16.42
C GLU A 135 -47.34 -34.33 15.42
N TYR A 136 -46.06 -34.72 15.28
CA TYR A 136 -45.68 -35.85 14.44
C TYR A 136 -46.23 -37.16 14.99
N ASN A 137 -46.14 -37.36 16.31
CA ASN A 137 -46.71 -38.55 16.95
C ASN A 137 -48.24 -38.60 16.82
N ALA A 138 -48.92 -37.48 16.99
CA ALA A 138 -50.37 -37.39 16.79
C ALA A 138 -50.76 -37.73 15.33
N TRP A 139 -49.99 -37.25 14.35
CA TRP A 139 -50.21 -37.56 12.93
C TRP A 139 -50.03 -39.04 12.60
N VAL A 140 -48.97 -39.68 13.13
CA VAL A 140 -48.70 -41.12 12.92
C VAL A 140 -49.82 -41.98 13.53
N VAL A 141 -50.25 -41.70 14.76
CA VAL A 141 -51.33 -42.46 15.42
C VAL A 141 -52.64 -42.33 14.64
N THR A 142 -52.97 -41.13 14.16
CA THR A 142 -54.24 -40.87 13.46
C THR A 142 -54.29 -41.55 12.07
N ARG A 143 -53.16 -41.66 11.36
CA ARG A 143 -53.11 -42.26 10.01
C ARG A 143 -52.76 -43.74 9.97
N CYS A 144 -52.01 -44.27 10.93
CA CYS A 144 -51.61 -45.68 10.94
C CYS A 144 -52.66 -46.59 11.60
N VAL A 145 -53.43 -46.10 12.58
CA VAL A 145 -54.45 -46.92 13.28
C VAL A 145 -55.74 -47.06 12.46
N GLY A 146 -56.02 -46.13 11.54
CA GLY A 146 -57.22 -46.15 10.70
C GLY A 146 -57.21 -47.10 9.50
N LYS A 147 -56.11 -47.85 9.26
CA LYS A 147 -55.96 -48.69 8.04
C LYS A 147 -56.04 -50.21 8.29
N ILE A 148 -56.32 -50.65 9.52
CA ILE A 148 -56.52 -52.06 9.87
C ILE A 148 -57.91 -52.25 10.47
N ARG A 149 -58.96 -52.08 9.66
CA ARG A 149 -60.24 -52.77 9.84
C ARG A 149 -60.79 -53.11 8.46
N THR A 150 -60.70 -54.40 8.14
CA THR A 150 -61.54 -55.13 7.18
C THR A 150 -63.02 -54.85 7.41
#